data_AF-A0A962EKA6-F1
#
_entry.id   AF-A0A962EKA6-F1
#
_cell.length_a   1.000
_cell.length_b   1.000
_cell.length_c   1.000
_cell.angle_alpha   90.00
_cell.angle_beta   90.00
_cell.angle_gamma   90.00
#
_symmetry.space_group_name_H-M   'P 1'
#
loop_
_entity.id
_entity.type
_entity.pdbx_description
1 polymer ?
#
loop_
_entity_poly.entity_id
_entity_poly.type
_entity_poly.pdbx_seq_one_letter_code
_entity_poly.pdbx_strand_id
1 'polypeptide(L)'
;YPIGDKPLQLKARFFDWSGSHLLEIPLSEDQQAVEEDESTLLITATVDDTMELRWWLLAFGGNVEVLGDETLLAWMREQSGWMAEYYWQEDEQDEQ
;
A
#
# COMPACT_ATOMS: atom_id res chain seq x y z
N TYR A 1 -10.00 -13.34 3.56
CA TYR A 1 -11.21 -13.21 2.72
C TYR A 1 -10.78 -12.78 1.32
N PRO A 2 -10.99 -13.60 0.27
CA PRO A 2 -10.65 -13.22 -1.09
C PRO A 2 -11.52 -12.05 -1.58
N ILE A 3 -10.93 -11.16 -2.37
CA ILE A 3 -11.59 -10.03 -3.03
C ILE A 3 -11.72 -10.30 -4.53
N GLY A 4 -10.67 -10.87 -5.14
CA GLY A 4 -10.65 -11.29 -6.54
C GLY A 4 -10.57 -12.80 -6.69
N ASP A 5 -11.08 -13.30 -7.82
CA ASP A 5 -10.97 -14.72 -8.21
C ASP A 5 -9.60 -15.09 -8.81
N LYS A 6 -8.73 -14.09 -9.00
CA LYS A 6 -7.41 -14.25 -9.62
C LYS A 6 -6.33 -13.55 -8.79
N PRO A 7 -5.09 -14.06 -8.82
CA PRO A 7 -3.95 -13.36 -8.25
C PRO A 7 -3.76 -11.98 -8.87
N LEU A 8 -3.31 -11.05 -8.05
CA LEU A 8 -2.97 -9.69 -8.40
C LEU A 8 -1.47 -9.58 -8.71
N GLN A 9 -1.14 -8.81 -9.73
CA GLN A 9 0.23 -8.39 -10.00
C GLN A 9 0.52 -7.15 -9.15
N LEU A 10 1.04 -7.38 -7.95
CA LEU A 10 1.35 -6.30 -7.02
C LEU A 10 2.56 -5.55 -7.58
N LYS A 11 2.43 -4.23 -7.67
CA LYS A 11 3.56 -3.31 -7.79
C LYS A 11 3.38 -2.26 -6.71
N ALA A 12 4.25 -2.23 -5.72
CA ALA A 12 4.15 -1.30 -4.61
C ALA A 12 5.52 -0.69 -4.31
N ARG A 13 5.52 0.62 -4.14
CA ARG A 13 6.67 1.39 -3.70
C ARG A 13 6.56 1.60 -2.20
N PHE A 14 7.62 1.30 -1.47
CA PHE A 14 7.73 1.48 -0.03
C PHE A 14 8.78 2.54 0.25
N PHE A 15 8.43 3.55 1.05
CA PHE A 15 9.29 4.66 1.45
C PHE A 15 9.90 4.42 2.82
N ASP A 16 10.97 5.15 3.14
CA ASP A 16 11.62 5.19 4.46
C ASP A 16 11.90 3.80 5.04
N TRP A 17 12.38 2.88 4.20
CA TRP A 17 12.69 1.49 4.56
C TRP A 17 11.52 0.66 5.08
N SER A 18 10.28 1.14 4.97
CA SER A 18 9.11 0.46 5.52
C SER A 18 8.88 -0.95 4.95
N GLY A 19 9.31 -1.19 3.70
CA GLY A 19 9.27 -2.50 3.05
C GLY A 19 10.51 -3.38 3.24
N SER A 20 11.51 -2.97 4.04
CA SER A 20 12.81 -3.66 4.15
C SER A 20 12.71 -5.14 4.55
N HIS A 21 11.78 -5.50 5.43
CA HIS A 21 11.55 -6.88 5.84
C HIS A 21 11.18 -7.82 4.67
N LEU A 22 10.68 -7.28 3.56
CA LEU A 22 10.35 -8.07 2.36
C LEU A 22 11.59 -8.56 1.61
N LEU A 23 12.76 -8.01 1.90
CA LEU A 23 14.04 -8.52 1.38
C LEU A 23 14.42 -9.87 2.01
N GLU A 24 13.92 -10.13 3.22
CA GLU A 24 14.16 -11.38 3.97
C GLU A 24 12.96 -12.33 3.89
N ILE A 25 11.74 -11.79 3.94
CA ILE A 25 10.48 -12.53 3.96
C ILE A 25 9.64 -12.09 2.76
N PRO A 26 9.87 -12.67 1.57
CA PRO A 26 9.14 -12.28 0.37
C PRO A 26 7.67 -12.67 0.44
N LEU A 27 6.81 -11.88 -0.21
CA LEU A 27 5.36 -12.13 -0.32
C LEU A 27 5.05 -13.38 -1.15
N SER A 28 5.91 -13.72 -2.10
CA SER A 28 5.76 -14.82 -3.05
C SER A 28 7.11 -15.20 -3.66
N GLU A 29 7.18 -16.36 -4.30
CA GLU A 29 8.42 -16.86 -4.92
C GLU A 29 8.90 -16.01 -6.10
N ASP A 30 7.98 -15.34 -6.81
CA ASP A 30 8.29 -14.50 -7.95
C ASP A 30 8.53 -13.02 -7.58
N GLN A 31 8.61 -12.73 -6.27
CA GLN A 31 8.89 -11.38 -5.80
C GLN A 31 10.22 -10.86 -6.35
N GLN A 32 10.19 -9.63 -6.86
CA GLN A 32 11.37 -8.85 -7.21
C GLN A 32 11.40 -7.58 -6.37
N ALA A 33 12.61 -7.16 -5.99
CA ALA A 33 12.86 -5.93 -5.28
C ALA A 33 13.88 -5.08 -6.05
N VAL A 34 13.60 -3.80 -6.18
CA VAL A 34 14.49 -2.80 -6.78
C VAL A 34 14.62 -1.64 -5.81
N GLU A 35 15.84 -1.34 -5.38
CA GLU A 35 16.15 -0.09 -4.68
C GLU A 35 16.09 1.06 -5.71
N GLU A 36 15.11 1.95 -5.56
CA GLU A 36 14.98 3.13 -6.43
C GLU A 36 15.85 4.30 -5.93
N ASP A 37 16.09 4.40 -4.62
CA ASP A 37 17.00 5.36 -3.97
C ASP A 37 17.47 4.85 -2.58
N GLU A 38 18.09 5.72 -1.76
CA GLU A 38 18.66 5.38 -0.45
C GLU A 38 17.65 4.87 0.59
N SER A 39 16.34 5.08 0.41
CA SER A 39 15.33 4.58 1.37
C SER A 39 14.06 4.03 0.73
N THR A 40 13.99 4.00 -0.61
CA THR A 40 12.82 3.57 -1.37
C THR A 40 13.01 2.22 -2.05
N LEU A 41 12.08 1.31 -1.80
CA LEU A 41 12.02 -0.04 -2.37
C LEU A 41 10.80 -0.20 -3.27
N LEU A 42 11.01 -0.54 -4.53
CA LEU A 42 9.96 -1.00 -5.44
C LEU A 42 9.87 -2.52 -5.38
N ILE A 43 8.70 -3.03 -5.00
CA ILE A 43 8.40 -4.46 -4.94
C ILE A 43 7.42 -4.82 -6.04
N THR A 44 7.69 -5.90 -6.76
CA THR A 44 6.72 -6.56 -7.65
C THR A 44 6.56 -8.02 -7.30
N ALA A 45 5.33 -8.55 -7.30
CA ALA A 45 5.04 -9.93 -6.88
C ALA A 45 3.68 -10.40 -7.41
N THR A 46 3.51 -11.71 -7.63
CA THR A 46 2.18 -12.30 -7.83
C THR A 46 1.62 -12.73 -6.47
N VAL A 47 0.50 -12.13 -6.05
CA VAL A 47 -0.09 -12.36 -4.72
C VAL A 47 -1.59 -12.60 -4.81
N ASP A 48 -2.16 -13.31 -3.85
CA ASP A 48 -3.62 -13.47 -3.78
C ASP A 48 -4.29 -12.12 -3.44
N ASP A 49 -5.33 -11.74 -4.20
CA ASP A 49 -6.12 -10.54 -3.89
C ASP A 49 -7.05 -10.83 -2.70
N THR A 50 -6.57 -10.49 -1.51
CA THR A 50 -7.25 -10.73 -0.24
C THR A 50 -7.43 -9.45 0.55
N MET A 51 -8.46 -9.39 1.40
CA MET A 51 -8.65 -8.25 2.29
C MET A 51 -7.47 -8.10 3.27
N GLU A 52 -6.88 -9.22 3.69
CA GLU A 52 -5.70 -9.24 4.55
C GLU A 52 -4.51 -8.53 3.90
N LEU A 53 -4.24 -8.78 2.62
CA LEU A 53 -3.20 -8.05 1.86
C LEU A 53 -3.52 -6.56 1.79
N ARG A 54 -4.77 -6.20 1.49
CA ARG A 54 -5.21 -4.80 1.38
C ARG A 54 -5.07 -4.04 2.70
N TRP A 55 -5.45 -4.65 3.82
CA TRP A 55 -5.23 -4.06 5.16
C TRP A 55 -3.76 -3.99 5.53
N TRP A 56 -2.98 -5.01 5.18
CA TRP A 56 -1.54 -4.99 5.41
C TRP A 56 -0.87 -3.83 4.65
N LEU A 57 -1.24 -3.60 3.38
CA LEU A 57 -0.81 -2.42 2.62
C LEU A 57 -1.27 -1.11 3.28
N LEU A 58 -2.54 -1.02 3.68
CA LEU A 58 -3.08 0.18 4.33
C LEU A 58 -2.35 0.53 5.64
N ALA A 59 -1.87 -0.47 6.37
CA ALA A 59 -1.15 -0.27 7.63
C ALA A 59 0.18 0.49 7.48
N PHE A 60 0.76 0.57 6.29
CA PHE A 60 1.93 1.42 6.02
C PHE A 60 1.59 2.91 5.90
N GLY A 61 0.30 3.26 5.79
CA GLY A 61 -0.14 4.65 5.65
C GLY A 61 0.54 5.36 4.48
N GLY A 62 1.12 6.54 4.74
CA GLY A 62 1.83 7.33 3.74
C GLY A 62 3.17 6.74 3.26
N ASN A 63 3.65 5.65 3.87
CA ASN A 63 4.92 5.02 3.52
C ASN A 63 4.79 3.92 2.44
N VAL A 64 3.61 3.75 1.84
CA VAL A 64 3.42 2.88 0.69
C VAL A 64 2.63 3.58 -0.41
N GLU A 65 3.01 3.32 -1.66
CA GLU A 65 2.27 3.71 -2.85
C GLU A 65 2.04 2.47 -3.73
N VAL A 66 0.77 2.14 -3.98
CA VAL A 66 0.41 1.06 -4.91
C VAL A 66 0.41 1.59 -6.34
N LEU A 67 0.96 0.79 -7.25
CA LEU A 67 1.10 1.07 -8.67
C LEU A 67 0.51 -0.09 -9.50
N GLY A 68 0.09 0.19 -10.73
CA GLY A 68 -0.20 -0.85 -11.74
C GLY A 68 -1.63 -1.40 -11.74
N ASP A 69 -2.08 -2.05 -10.66
CA ASP A 69 -3.43 -2.65 -10.65
C ASP A 69 -4.52 -1.60 -10.35
N GLU A 70 -5.42 -1.38 -11.31
CA GLU A 70 -6.47 -0.36 -11.21
C GLU A 70 -7.48 -0.62 -10.08
N THR A 71 -7.79 -1.89 -9.82
CA THR A 71 -8.78 -2.26 -8.79
C THR A 71 -8.23 -2.03 -7.40
N LEU A 72 -6.99 -2.44 -7.16
CA LEU A 72 -6.31 -2.19 -5.89
C LEU A 72 -6.04 -0.70 -5.69
N LEU A 73 -5.62 0.01 -6.74
CA LEU A 73 -5.38 1.45 -6.69
C LEU A 73 -6.65 2.24 -6.36
N ALA A 74 -7.78 1.89 -6.99
CA ALA A 74 -9.07 2.52 -6.71
C ALA A 74 -9.47 2.33 -5.24
N TRP A 75 -9.27 1.13 -4.71
CA TRP A 75 -9.54 0.82 -3.30
C TRP A 75 -8.64 1.62 -2.36
N MET A 76 -7.33 1.68 -2.60
CA MET A 76 -6.39 2.46 -1.78
C MET A 76 -6.74 3.96 -1.78
N ARG A 77 -7.15 4.51 -2.94
CA ARG A 77 -7.60 5.90 -3.07
C ARG A 77 -8.87 6.17 -2.28
N GLU A 78 -9.84 5.26 -2.34
CA GLU A 78 -11.07 5.39 -1.57
C GLU A 78 -10.76 5.38 -0.06
N GLN A 79 -9.99 4.41 0.43
CA GLN A 79 -9.67 4.31 1.86
C GLN A 79 -8.89 5.52 2.37
N SER A 80 -7.87 5.96 1.63
CA SER A 80 -7.09 7.16 1.98
C SER A 80 -7.91 8.45 1.89
N GLY A 81 -8.88 8.52 0.96
CA GLY A 81 -9.82 9.63 0.84
C GLY A 81 -10.69 9.77 2.09
N TRP A 82 -11.31 8.68 2.54
CA TRP A 82 -12.08 8.68 3.80
C TRP A 82 -11.22 9.12 5.00
N MET A 83 -9.99 8.63 5.09
CA MET A 83 -9.06 9.06 6.15
C MET A 83 -8.80 10.57 6.07
N ALA A 84 -8.47 11.09 4.89
CA ALA A 84 -8.24 12.52 4.71
C ALA A 84 -9.46 13.34 5.10
N GLU A 85 -10.68 12.95 4.69
CA GLU A 85 -11.91 13.65 5.08
C GLU A 85 -12.15 13.69 6.59
N TYR A 86 -11.81 12.62 7.31
CA TYR A 86 -11.97 12.57 8.77
C TYR A 86 -10.94 13.43 9.51
N TYR A 87 -9.70 13.49 9.03
CA TYR A 87 -8.60 14.16 9.72
C TYR A 87 -8.30 15.57 9.22
N TRP A 88 -8.78 15.96 8.04
CA TRP A 88 -8.56 17.28 7.43
C TRP A 88 -9.61 18.33 7.86
N GLN A 89 -10.39 18.08 8.91
CA GLN A 89 -11.27 19.13 9.44
C GLN A 89 -10.39 20.15 10.16
N GLU A 90 -10.24 21.35 9.57
CA GLU A 90 -9.66 22.49 10.28
C GLU A 90 -10.50 22.75 11.54
N ASP A 91 -9.83 22.84 12.70
CA ASP A 91 -10.48 23.20 13.95
C ASP A 91 -11.09 24.62 13.83
N GLU A 92 -12.36 24.73 13.42
CA GLU A 92 -13.19 25.94 13.60
C GLU A 92 -13.56 26.11 15.09
N GLN A 93 -12.58 26.10 15.98
CA GLN A 93 -12.75 26.45 17.39
C GLN A 93 -11.60 27.31 17.90
N ASP A 94 -11.42 28.49 17.32
CA ASP A 94 -10.68 29.58 17.94
C ASP A 94 -11.31 30.94 17.54
N GLU A 95 -12.60 31.12 17.85
CA GLU A 95 -13.17 32.47 17.98
C GLU A 95 -14.41 32.45 18.90
N GLN A 96 -14.17 32.59 20.20
CA GLN A 96 -15.15 33.18 21.13
C GLN A 96 -14.47 33.84 22.33
#